data_AF-A0A9R1RDQ2-F1
#
_entry.id   AF-A0A9R1RDQ2-F1
#
_cell.length_a   1.000
_cell.length_b   1.000
_cell.length_c   1.000
_cell.angle_alpha   90.00
_cell.angle_beta   90.00
_cell.angle_gamma   90.00
#
_symmetry.space_group_name_H-M   'P 1'
#
loop_
_entity.id
_entity.type
_entity.pdbx_description
1 polymer ?
#
loop_
_entity_poly.entity_id
_entity_poly.type
_entity_poly.pdbx_seq_one_letter_code
_entity_poly.pdbx_strand_id
1 'polypeptide(L)'
;MSAAVTATVSAVCATVAVVITIVMIRGCRRWRWKVYKKFMAKISDEVNRRNRELEACAAVNDVVIEIGPVEKFLHEILNEKPMRFSSEQLASCTGDYSTELGSGGFGVVYKGELPNGLPVAVKVLKVSMNKKVQEGFMAEIGTIGRTYHVHLVRLYGFCFDPNTKALVYEYLENGSLEKYLYRDGEGAGEDGRKERLEWRTLHSIAIGTAKGIRYLHEECQQRIVHYDIKPANILLTADFTPKVADFGLARLGERENPHMSSLTGGGRGTPGYAAPELWMALPTTEKCDVYSFGMVLFEILGRRRNYDAQLEDESREWFPKWVWDKYEQGDMESIVSAAAGVGEADREKAETMCKVALWCVQFQPSARPTMSSVVRMLEGEMAIVPPVNPFNYVSGGGSSSSWALSSGTGTGTFTSSSRDTGWDNKVSAASTPRKPTDEMVKGVKSTEPVTT
;
A
#
# COMPACT_ATOMS: atom_id res chain seq x y z
N MET A 1 -52.19 65.06 -25.51
CA MET A 1 -51.91 64.95 -24.05
C MET A 1 -51.69 63.51 -23.55
N SER A 2 -51.72 62.47 -24.39
CA SER A 2 -51.68 61.07 -23.91
C SER A 2 -50.26 60.55 -23.59
N ALA A 3 -49.27 60.74 -24.47
CA ALA A 3 -47.95 60.08 -24.33
C ALA A 3 -47.06 60.61 -23.18
N ALA A 4 -47.14 61.91 -22.85
CA ALA A 4 -46.30 62.52 -21.81
C ALA A 4 -46.72 62.08 -20.39
N VAL A 5 -48.01 61.83 -20.18
CA VAL A 5 -48.54 61.37 -18.89
C VAL A 5 -48.16 59.90 -18.65
N THR A 6 -48.20 59.05 -19.68
CA THR A 6 -47.81 57.64 -19.55
C THR A 6 -46.31 57.48 -19.28
N ALA A 7 -45.47 58.29 -19.92
CA ALA A 7 -44.01 58.27 -19.71
C ALA A 7 -43.63 58.72 -18.29
N THR A 8 -44.29 59.76 -17.77
CA THR A 8 -44.05 60.25 -16.41
C THR A 8 -44.53 59.26 -15.34
N VAL A 9 -45.71 58.65 -15.51
CA VAL A 9 -46.20 57.59 -14.60
C VAL A 9 -45.27 56.37 -14.59
N SER A 10 -44.78 55.94 -15.76
CA SER A 10 -43.82 54.82 -15.86
C SER A 10 -42.49 55.11 -15.15
N ALA A 11 -41.95 56.31 -15.33
CA ALA A 11 -40.72 56.74 -14.66
C ALA A 11 -40.87 56.82 -13.13
N VAL A 12 -42.02 57.28 -12.65
CA VAL A 12 -42.33 57.31 -11.21
C VAL A 12 -42.48 55.89 -10.65
N CYS A 13 -43.15 54.98 -11.35
CA CYS A 13 -43.26 53.58 -10.93
C CYS A 13 -41.90 52.88 -10.87
N ALA A 14 -41.03 53.11 -11.87
CA ALA A 14 -39.69 52.51 -11.92
C ALA A 14 -38.80 53.01 -10.77
N THR A 15 -38.85 54.31 -10.45
CA THR A 15 -38.09 54.88 -9.34
C THR A 15 -38.57 54.36 -7.98
N VAL A 16 -39.89 54.23 -7.78
CA VAL A 16 -40.46 53.61 -6.57
C VAL A 16 -40.01 52.15 -6.42
N ALA A 17 -40.02 51.36 -7.50
CA ALA A 17 -39.57 49.97 -7.46
C ALA A 17 -38.09 49.82 -7.09
N VAL A 18 -37.22 50.69 -7.62
CA VAL A 18 -35.79 50.70 -7.27
C VAL A 18 -35.58 51.05 -5.80
N VAL A 19 -36.30 52.05 -5.27
CA VAL A 19 -36.20 52.45 -3.86
C VAL A 19 -36.63 51.30 -2.94
N ILE A 20 -37.76 50.63 -3.24
CA ILE A 20 -38.24 49.47 -2.47
C ILE A 20 -37.19 48.35 -2.46
N THR A 21 -36.60 48.05 -3.63
CA THR A 21 -35.58 47.00 -3.76
C THR A 21 -34.34 47.30 -2.93
N ILE A 22 -33.86 48.55 -2.93
CA ILE A 22 -32.72 48.99 -2.13
C ILE A 22 -33.04 48.86 -0.63
N VAL A 23 -34.25 49.25 -0.20
CA VAL A 23 -34.69 49.13 1.19
C VAL A 23 -34.73 47.66 1.63
N MET A 24 -35.25 46.75 0.80
CA MET A 24 -35.26 45.32 1.07
C MET A 24 -33.85 44.75 1.19
N ILE A 25 -32.93 45.10 0.28
CA ILE A 25 -31.54 44.65 0.33
C ILE A 25 -30.84 45.14 1.61
N ARG A 26 -31.05 46.40 2.00
CA ARG A 26 -30.50 46.94 3.25
C ARG A 26 -31.10 46.25 4.48
N GLY A 27 -32.40 45.93 4.45
CA GLY A 27 -33.09 45.15 5.47
C GLY A 27 -32.49 43.75 5.63
N CYS A 28 -32.35 43.01 4.53
CA CYS A 28 -31.75 41.67 4.50
C CYS A 28 -30.29 41.67 4.99
N ARG A 29 -29.48 42.64 4.57
CA ARG A 29 -28.09 42.77 5.06
C ARG A 29 -28.05 43.06 6.55
N ARG A 30 -28.93 43.93 7.05
CA ARG A 30 -29.00 44.28 8.48
C ARG A 30 -29.48 43.09 9.32
N TRP A 31 -30.41 42.29 8.81
CA TRP A 31 -30.87 41.08 9.47
C TRP A 31 -29.78 39.99 9.49
N ARG A 32 -29.12 39.72 8.35
CA ARG A 32 -27.97 38.78 8.28
C ARG A 32 -26.84 39.18 9.24
N TRP A 33 -26.52 40.48 9.34
CA TRP A 33 -25.54 40.98 10.31
C TRP A 33 -25.97 40.71 11.75
N LYS A 34 -27.24 40.95 12.10
CA LYS A 34 -27.75 40.67 13.45
C LYS A 34 -27.67 39.18 13.81
N VAL A 35 -27.97 38.28 12.87
CA VAL A 35 -27.84 36.83 13.06
C VAL A 35 -26.37 36.43 13.23
N TYR A 36 -25.48 36.93 12.36
CA TYR A 36 -24.05 36.68 12.45
C TYR A 36 -23.45 37.16 13.77
N LYS A 37 -23.83 38.36 14.23
CA LYS A 37 -23.36 38.91 15.52
C LYS A 37 -23.82 38.07 16.71
N LYS A 38 -25.07 37.58 16.70
CA LYS A 38 -25.57 36.66 17.74
C LYS A 38 -24.83 35.31 17.73
N PHE A 39 -24.56 34.77 16.54
CA PHE A 39 -23.83 33.52 16.39
C PHE A 39 -22.38 33.64 16.90
N MET A 40 -21.67 34.71 16.51
CA MET A 40 -20.30 34.95 16.97
C MET A 40 -20.20 35.22 18.47
N ALA A 41 -21.17 35.92 19.06
CA ALA A 41 -21.23 36.09 20.52
C ALA A 41 -21.36 34.73 21.23
N LYS A 42 -22.23 33.84 20.72
CA LYS A 42 -22.41 32.49 21.28
C LYS A 42 -21.14 31.63 21.19
N ILE A 43 -20.38 31.73 20.09
CA ILE A 43 -19.08 31.06 19.95
C ILE A 43 -18.07 31.64 20.94
N SER A 44 -17.98 32.96 21.06
CA SER A 44 -17.06 33.62 21.99
C SER A 44 -17.36 33.24 23.44
N ASP A 45 -18.64 33.19 23.83
CA ASP A 45 -19.06 32.78 25.17
C ASP A 45 -18.70 31.31 25.45
N GLU A 46 -18.88 30.43 24.47
CA GLU A 46 -18.54 29.00 24.58
C GLU A 46 -17.03 28.77 24.65
N VAL A 47 -16.22 29.53 23.89
CA VAL A 47 -14.76 29.51 23.98
C VAL A 47 -14.29 30.01 25.34
N ASN A 48 -14.86 31.12 25.82
CA ASN A 48 -14.53 31.66 27.15
C ASN A 48 -15.00 30.75 28.29
N ARG A 49 -16.05 29.94 28.08
CA ARG A 49 -16.50 28.90 29.03
C ARG A 49 -15.49 27.76 29.08
N ARG A 50 -15.06 27.24 27.92
CA ARG A 50 -14.03 26.19 27.84
C ARG A 50 -12.68 26.61 28.38
N ASN A 51 -12.27 27.86 28.15
CA ASN A 51 -11.03 28.38 28.71
C ASN A 51 -11.10 28.46 30.24
N ARG A 52 -12.23 28.88 30.81
CA ARG A 52 -12.46 28.86 32.27
C ARG A 52 -12.50 27.43 32.84
N GLU A 53 -13.06 26.47 32.10
CA GLU A 53 -13.01 25.04 32.48
C GLU A 53 -11.58 24.50 32.43
N LEU A 54 -10.78 24.87 31.42
CA LEU A 54 -9.36 24.51 31.31
C LEU A 54 -8.51 25.14 32.42
N GLU A 55 -8.76 26.40 32.77
CA GLU A 55 -8.11 27.09 33.90
C GLU A 55 -8.51 26.47 35.25
N ALA A 56 -9.78 26.08 35.42
CA ALA A 56 -10.24 25.37 36.61
C ALA A 56 -9.64 23.96 36.71
N CYS A 57 -9.50 23.23 35.60
CA CYS A 57 -8.79 21.94 35.56
C CYS A 57 -7.28 22.11 35.83
N ALA A 58 -6.68 23.24 35.43
CA ALA A 58 -5.28 23.53 35.72
C ALA A 58 -5.04 23.87 37.20
N ALA A 59 -6.01 24.52 37.87
CA ALA A 59 -5.93 24.89 39.29
C ALA A 59 -6.05 23.70 40.26
N VAL A 60 -6.45 22.51 39.79
CA VAL A 60 -6.55 21.28 40.62
C VAL A 60 -5.23 20.48 40.65
N ASN A 61 -4.24 20.86 39.85
CA ASN A 61 -2.97 20.10 39.72
C ASN A 61 -1.84 20.54 40.66
N ASP A 62 -2.07 21.46 41.60
CA ASP A 62 -1.12 21.71 42.68
C ASP A 62 -1.49 20.82 43.88
N VAL A 63 -0.98 19.58 43.89
CA VAL A 63 -0.45 18.83 45.04
C VAL A 63 -0.22 17.36 44.66
N VAL A 64 1.01 16.89 44.93
CA VAL A 64 1.58 15.52 44.88
C VAL A 64 2.37 15.13 43.60
N ILE A 65 3.62 14.73 43.85
CA ILE A 65 4.62 14.20 42.91
C ILE A 65 4.37 12.70 42.64
N GLU A 66 4.66 12.28 41.40
CA GLU A 66 4.71 10.92 40.82
C GLU A 66 3.39 10.23 40.37
N ILE A 67 3.47 9.53 39.21
CA ILE A 67 2.46 8.75 38.44
C ILE A 67 1.86 9.45 37.19
N GLY A 68 1.70 10.77 37.16
CA GLY A 68 1.02 11.48 36.05
C GLY A 68 1.58 11.34 34.61
N PRO A 69 2.91 11.30 34.36
CA PRO A 69 3.44 11.21 33.00
C PRO A 69 3.14 9.87 32.32
N VAL A 70 3.17 8.77 33.09
CA VAL A 70 2.89 7.42 32.59
C VAL A 70 1.40 7.25 32.36
N GLU A 71 0.53 7.74 33.25
CA GLU A 71 -0.92 7.71 33.02
C GLU A 71 -1.33 8.59 31.85
N LYS A 72 -0.75 9.78 31.67
CA LYS A 72 -1.00 10.63 30.50
C LYS A 72 -0.51 9.96 29.21
N PHE A 73 0.67 9.34 29.23
CA PHE A 73 1.23 8.56 28.13
C PHE A 73 0.34 7.35 27.80
N LEU A 74 -0.05 6.56 28.80
CA LEU A 74 -0.96 5.44 28.65
C LEU A 74 -2.33 5.93 28.16
N HIS A 75 -2.83 7.04 28.66
CA HIS A 75 -4.10 7.64 28.25
C HIS A 75 -4.03 8.18 26.81
N GLU A 76 -2.90 8.69 26.33
CA GLU A 76 -2.69 9.10 24.93
C GLU A 76 -2.54 7.87 24.01
N ILE A 77 -1.85 6.83 24.48
CA ILE A 77 -1.78 5.51 23.84
C ILE A 77 -3.16 4.83 23.76
N LEU A 78 -3.97 4.97 24.80
CA LEU A 78 -5.32 4.43 24.91
C LEU A 78 -6.35 5.28 24.16
N ASN A 79 -6.07 6.57 23.88
CA ASN A 79 -6.95 7.49 23.15
C ASN A 79 -6.62 7.64 21.65
N GLU A 80 -6.03 6.59 21.04
CA GLU A 80 -6.05 6.36 19.58
C GLU A 80 -5.48 7.49 18.70
N LYS A 81 -4.43 8.18 19.15
CA LYS A 81 -3.71 9.14 18.29
C LYS A 81 -2.21 8.90 18.33
N PRO A 82 -1.55 8.77 17.16
CA PRO A 82 -0.09 8.75 17.10
C PRO A 82 0.50 10.01 17.75
N MET A 83 1.51 9.84 18.60
CA MET A 83 2.19 10.93 19.29
C MET A 83 2.97 11.81 18.30
N ARG A 84 2.97 13.14 18.51
CA ARG A 84 3.82 14.05 17.74
C ARG A 84 5.19 14.16 18.39
N PHE A 85 6.23 13.85 17.64
CA PHE A 85 7.63 14.03 18.00
C PHE A 85 8.23 15.26 17.30
N SER A 86 9.15 15.96 17.95
CA SER A 86 10.01 16.96 17.30
C SER A 86 11.23 16.32 16.63
N SER A 87 11.86 17.01 15.70
CA SER A 87 13.13 16.60 15.08
C SER A 87 14.22 16.29 16.11
N GLU A 88 14.31 17.09 17.18
CA GLU A 88 15.31 16.93 18.24
C GLU A 88 15.03 15.69 19.09
N GLN A 89 13.76 15.41 19.38
CA GLN A 89 13.37 14.18 20.09
C GLN A 89 13.72 12.94 19.27
N LEU A 90 13.52 12.98 17.95
CA LEU A 90 13.90 11.88 17.07
C LEU A 90 15.41 11.69 16.97
N ALA A 91 16.18 12.77 16.88
CA ALA A 91 17.63 12.72 16.91
C ALA A 91 18.12 12.10 18.24
N SER A 92 17.57 12.54 19.37
CA SER A 92 17.90 11.98 20.69
C SER A 92 17.55 10.49 20.81
N CYS A 93 16.38 10.05 20.32
CA CYS A 93 15.97 8.65 20.47
C CYS A 93 16.69 7.69 19.51
N THR A 94 17.26 8.19 18.42
CA THR A 94 17.99 7.39 17.42
C THR A 94 19.51 7.49 17.55
N GLY A 95 20.00 8.22 18.56
CA GLY A 95 21.43 8.53 18.69
C GLY A 95 21.96 9.22 17.44
N ASP A 96 21.32 10.33 17.05
CA ASP A 96 21.59 11.08 15.82
C ASP A 96 21.55 10.23 14.55
N TYR A 97 20.54 9.35 14.46
CA TYR A 97 20.32 8.46 13.31
C TYR A 97 21.51 7.51 13.04
N SER A 98 22.18 7.06 14.11
CA SER A 98 23.42 6.27 14.02
C SER A 98 23.27 4.85 13.46
N THR A 99 22.11 4.22 13.63
CA THR A 99 21.90 2.81 13.28
C THR A 99 20.82 2.66 12.22
N GLU A 100 21.22 2.49 10.95
CA GLU A 100 20.30 2.20 9.85
C GLU A 100 19.83 0.74 9.90
N LEU A 101 18.51 0.54 9.84
CA LEU A 101 17.86 -0.77 9.70
C LEU A 101 17.55 -1.11 8.24
N GLY A 102 17.43 -0.10 7.38
CA GLY A 102 17.26 -0.26 5.95
C GLY A 102 16.88 1.04 5.25
N SER A 103 17.08 1.08 3.94
CA SER A 103 16.77 2.24 3.10
C SER A 103 16.06 1.83 1.82
N GLY A 104 15.20 2.72 1.32
CA GLY A 104 14.40 2.46 0.12
C GLY A 104 13.88 3.71 -0.58
N GLY A 105 12.92 3.51 -1.47
CA GLY A 105 12.27 4.59 -2.22
C GLY A 105 11.51 5.58 -1.35
N PHE A 106 11.03 5.13 -0.19
CA PHE A 106 10.20 5.93 0.71
C PHE A 106 10.98 6.64 1.83
N GLY A 107 12.23 6.27 2.08
CA GLY A 107 12.98 6.83 3.21
C GLY A 107 14.12 5.93 3.69
N VAL A 108 14.64 6.28 4.85
CA VAL A 108 15.62 5.48 5.62
C VAL A 108 14.99 5.17 6.98
N VAL A 109 15.14 3.93 7.44
CA VAL A 109 14.62 3.47 8.73
C VAL A 109 15.78 3.33 9.69
N TYR A 110 15.67 3.93 10.87
CA TYR A 110 16.68 3.89 11.91
C TYR A 110 16.16 3.18 13.14
N LYS A 111 17.05 2.48 13.85
CA LYS A 111 16.77 1.96 15.19
C LYS A 111 16.80 3.12 16.19
N GLY A 112 15.89 3.11 17.14
CA GLY A 112 15.90 4.03 18.26
C GLY A 112 15.30 3.41 19.53
N GLU A 113 15.32 4.19 20.60
CA GLU A 113 14.76 3.84 21.90
C GLU A 113 14.08 5.07 22.52
N LEU A 114 12.82 4.93 22.91
CA LEU A 114 12.09 6.00 23.59
C LEU A 114 12.60 6.16 25.04
N PRO A 115 12.35 7.32 25.71
CA PRO A 115 12.86 7.57 27.07
C PRO A 115 12.45 6.53 28.13
N ASN A 116 11.40 5.75 27.87
CA ASN A 116 10.94 4.67 28.72
C ASN A 116 11.61 3.32 28.44
N GLY A 117 12.62 3.27 27.57
CA GLY A 117 13.33 2.05 27.17
C GLY A 117 12.63 1.25 26.06
N LEU A 118 11.54 1.76 25.48
CA LEU A 118 10.81 1.05 24.42
C LEU A 118 11.57 1.15 23.08
N PRO A 119 12.05 0.04 22.48
CA PRO A 119 12.71 0.09 21.18
C PRO A 119 11.73 0.47 20.06
N VAL A 120 12.19 1.30 19.14
CA VAL A 120 11.40 1.84 18.02
C VAL A 120 12.15 1.79 16.69
N ALA A 121 11.39 1.77 15.61
CA ALA A 121 11.87 1.96 14.25
C ALA A 121 11.40 3.33 13.72
N VAL A 122 12.34 4.22 13.39
CA VAL A 122 12.06 5.58 12.91
C VAL A 122 12.29 5.66 11.41
N LYS A 123 11.21 5.67 10.62
CA LYS A 123 11.24 5.84 9.16
C LYS A 123 11.27 7.32 8.82
N VAL A 124 12.44 7.84 8.44
CA VAL A 124 12.64 9.22 7.98
C VAL A 124 12.43 9.28 6.47
N LEU A 125 11.46 10.08 6.03
CA LEU A 125 11.12 10.24 4.62
C LEU A 125 12.11 11.18 3.91
N LYS A 126 12.45 10.86 2.65
CA LYS A 126 13.31 11.72 1.83
C LYS A 126 12.62 13.07 1.56
N VAL A 127 13.32 14.17 1.89
CA VAL A 127 12.78 15.54 2.00
C VAL A 127 12.37 16.18 0.66
N SER A 128 12.60 15.52 -0.48
CA SER A 128 12.02 15.94 -1.76
C SER A 128 10.52 15.58 -1.82
N MET A 129 9.71 16.33 -1.07
CA MET A 129 8.26 16.20 -1.00
C MET A 129 7.62 16.57 -2.34
N ASN A 130 7.63 15.64 -3.29
CA ASN A 130 6.62 15.62 -4.32
C ASN A 130 5.27 15.33 -3.64
N LYS A 131 4.17 15.78 -4.27
CA LYS A 131 2.81 15.63 -3.74
C LYS A 131 2.48 14.20 -3.30
N LYS A 132 3.04 13.18 -3.97
CA LYS A 132 2.80 11.76 -3.69
C LYS A 132 3.38 11.30 -2.35
N VAL A 133 4.59 11.72 -1.98
CA VAL A 133 5.22 11.36 -0.69
C VAL A 133 4.44 11.97 0.48
N GLN A 134 3.99 13.22 0.33
CA GLN A 134 3.15 13.86 1.34
C GLN A 134 1.78 13.18 1.47
N GLU A 135 1.15 12.79 0.36
CA GLU A 135 -0.09 12.01 0.36
C GLU A 135 0.09 10.64 1.03
N GLY A 136 1.23 9.95 0.81
CA GLY A 136 1.55 8.70 1.50
C GLY A 136 1.70 8.87 3.01
N PHE A 137 2.44 9.90 3.44
CA PHE A 137 2.60 10.24 4.84
C PHE A 137 1.26 10.56 5.54
N MET A 138 0.44 11.39 4.91
CA MET A 138 -0.88 11.75 5.47
C MET A 138 -1.84 10.55 5.47
N ALA A 139 -1.76 9.69 4.46
CA ALA A 139 -2.52 8.44 4.42
C ALA A 139 -2.11 7.50 5.55
N GLU A 140 -0.82 7.32 5.80
CA GLU A 140 -0.33 6.45 6.86
C GLU A 140 -0.82 6.94 8.23
N ILE A 141 -0.62 8.22 8.57
CA ILE A 141 -1.13 8.79 9.84
C ILE A 141 -2.65 8.68 9.95
N GLY A 142 -3.38 8.99 8.86
CA GLY A 142 -4.85 8.99 8.84
C GLY A 142 -5.48 7.60 8.85
N THR A 143 -4.76 6.58 8.38
CA THR A 143 -5.26 5.21 8.16
C THR A 143 -4.76 4.26 9.25
N ILE A 144 -3.44 4.05 9.38
CA ILE A 144 -2.87 3.09 10.36
C ILE A 144 -2.85 3.65 11.78
N GLY A 145 -2.81 4.98 11.94
CA GLY A 145 -2.76 5.61 13.26
C GLY A 145 -3.92 5.26 14.19
N ARG A 146 -4.99 4.65 13.67
CA ARG A 146 -6.21 4.24 14.40
C ARG A 146 -6.48 2.74 14.35
N THR A 147 -5.59 1.95 13.78
CA THR A 147 -5.76 0.49 13.70
C THR A 147 -4.87 -0.20 14.71
N TYR A 148 -5.40 -1.23 15.37
CA TYR A 148 -4.64 -2.04 16.31
C TYR A 148 -5.02 -3.51 16.12
N HIS A 149 -4.04 -4.31 15.71
CA HIS A 149 -4.24 -5.73 15.48
C HIS A 149 -2.90 -6.46 15.67
N VAL A 150 -2.94 -7.68 16.20
CA VAL A 150 -1.73 -8.48 16.52
C VAL A 150 -0.85 -8.74 15.30
N HIS A 151 -1.44 -8.74 14.10
CA HIS A 151 -0.75 -8.96 12.83
C HIS A 151 -0.54 -7.70 11.98
N LEU A 152 -0.61 -6.51 12.57
CA LEU A 152 -0.26 -5.24 11.91
C LEU A 152 0.81 -4.51 12.73
N VAL A 153 1.75 -3.85 12.05
CA VAL A 153 2.75 -3.02 12.72
C VAL A 153 2.09 -1.79 13.32
N ARG A 154 2.40 -1.54 14.59
CA ARG A 154 1.89 -0.41 15.35
C ARG A 154 2.69 0.87 15.06
N LEU A 155 1.97 1.90 14.67
CA LEU A 155 2.48 3.27 14.59
C LEU A 155 2.35 3.95 15.96
N TYR A 156 3.47 4.30 16.59
CA TYR A 156 3.49 5.03 17.86
C TYR A 156 3.35 6.54 17.66
N GLY A 157 3.90 7.08 16.58
CA GLY A 157 3.90 8.52 16.37
C GLY A 157 4.50 8.98 15.06
N PHE A 158 4.59 10.30 14.91
CA PHE A 158 5.12 10.95 13.72
C PHE A 158 5.84 12.26 14.05
N CYS A 159 6.72 12.69 13.15
CA CYS A 159 7.29 14.03 13.12
C CYS A 159 6.89 14.72 11.82
N PHE A 160 6.44 15.98 11.92
CA PHE A 160 6.08 16.80 10.77
C PHE A 160 6.68 18.21 10.91
N ASP A 161 7.98 18.27 11.11
CA ASP A 161 8.74 19.52 11.27
C ASP A 161 9.33 19.95 9.92
N PRO A 162 9.66 21.24 9.69
CA PRO A 162 9.99 21.75 8.36
C PRO A 162 10.97 20.89 7.55
N ASN A 163 12.06 20.45 8.21
CA ASN A 163 13.14 19.69 7.58
C ASN A 163 13.07 18.18 7.81
N THR A 164 12.18 17.71 8.70
CA THR A 164 12.11 16.29 9.10
C THR A 164 10.68 15.80 9.03
N LYS A 165 10.50 14.71 8.30
CA LYS A 165 9.22 14.05 8.11
C LYS A 165 9.46 12.59 8.44
N ALA A 166 8.88 12.10 9.52
CA ALA A 166 9.20 10.76 9.99
C ALA A 166 8.00 10.08 10.65
N LEU A 167 8.03 8.75 10.67
CA LEU A 167 7.05 7.88 11.31
C LEU A 167 7.79 6.97 12.29
N VAL A 168 7.21 6.80 13.48
CA VAL A 168 7.80 6.05 14.60
C VAL A 168 6.95 4.81 14.84
N TYR A 169 7.52 3.63 14.59
CA TYR A 169 6.85 2.33 14.74
C TYR A 169 7.44 1.52 15.89
N GLU A 170 6.74 0.47 16.28
CA GLU A 170 7.34 -0.62 17.03
C GLU A 170 8.54 -1.22 16.28
N TYR A 171 9.61 -1.52 17.01
CA TYR A 171 10.76 -2.26 16.48
C TYR A 171 10.46 -3.76 16.51
N LEU A 172 10.85 -4.47 15.45
CA LEU A 172 10.64 -5.91 15.29
C LEU A 172 11.98 -6.61 15.05
N GLU A 173 12.36 -7.49 15.96
CA GLU A 173 13.72 -8.01 16.14
C GLU A 173 14.18 -8.89 14.98
N ASN A 174 13.25 -9.68 14.43
CA ASN A 174 13.56 -10.64 13.36
C ASN A 174 13.53 -10.01 11.96
N GLY A 175 13.16 -8.72 11.84
CA GLY A 175 13.12 -8.03 10.56
C GLY A 175 12.07 -8.62 9.61
N SER A 176 12.32 -8.57 8.30
CA SER A 176 11.35 -9.00 7.28
C SER A 176 11.38 -10.50 7.01
N LEU A 177 10.23 -11.04 6.59
CA LEU A 177 10.09 -12.42 6.10
C LEU A 177 11.03 -12.71 4.93
N GLU A 178 11.33 -11.70 4.10
CA GLU A 178 12.24 -11.82 2.95
C GLU A 178 13.60 -12.45 3.33
N LYS A 179 14.13 -12.09 4.51
CA LYS A 179 15.41 -12.61 5.05
C LYS A 179 15.44 -14.14 5.18
N TYR A 180 14.27 -14.75 5.41
CA TYR A 180 14.14 -16.17 5.74
C TYR A 180 13.70 -17.04 4.54
N LEU A 181 13.21 -16.43 3.45
CA LEU A 181 12.63 -17.17 2.32
C LEU A 181 13.66 -17.63 1.30
N TYR A 182 14.69 -16.83 1.00
CA TYR A 182 15.54 -17.07 -0.17
C TYR A 182 16.92 -17.63 0.17
N ARG A 183 17.38 -18.58 -0.67
CA ARG A 183 18.69 -19.22 -0.53
C ARG A 183 19.85 -18.23 -0.73
N ASP A 184 19.70 -17.23 -1.60
CA ASP A 184 20.86 -16.51 -2.18
C ASP A 184 21.02 -15.00 -1.83
N GLY A 185 20.29 -14.46 -0.83
CA GLY A 185 20.48 -13.05 -0.39
C GLY A 185 21.40 -12.82 0.83
N GLU A 186 22.04 -11.64 0.91
CA GLU A 186 23.08 -11.08 1.81
C GLU A 186 22.88 -11.19 3.35
N GLY A 187 22.50 -12.36 3.87
CA GLY A 187 22.23 -12.58 5.29
C GLY A 187 22.84 -13.87 5.86
N ALA A 188 23.84 -14.44 5.19
CA ALA A 188 24.65 -15.50 5.79
C ALA A 188 25.55 -14.86 6.86
N GLY A 189 25.23 -15.09 8.14
CA GLY A 189 26.15 -14.76 9.22
C GLY A 189 27.49 -15.48 9.04
N GLU A 190 28.51 -15.06 9.78
CA GLU A 190 29.91 -15.52 9.67
C GLU A 190 30.09 -17.05 9.74
N ASP A 191 29.09 -17.79 10.25
CA ASP A 191 29.07 -19.26 10.34
C ASP A 191 28.42 -19.99 9.14
N GLY A 192 28.04 -19.28 8.07
CA GLY A 192 27.58 -19.87 6.81
C GLY A 192 26.23 -20.61 6.85
N ARG A 193 25.56 -20.67 8.01
CA ARG A 193 24.21 -21.24 8.16
C ARG A 193 23.19 -20.10 8.23
N LYS A 194 22.44 -19.88 7.14
CA LYS A 194 21.16 -19.17 7.23
C LYS A 194 20.22 -19.98 8.12
N GLU A 195 19.76 -19.39 9.21
CA GLU A 195 18.71 -19.98 10.03
C GLU A 195 17.42 -19.99 9.21
N ARG A 196 17.11 -21.13 8.58
CA ARG A 196 15.87 -21.32 7.85
C ARG A 196 14.78 -21.59 8.86
N LEU A 197 13.65 -20.88 8.73
CA LEU A 197 12.47 -21.17 9.54
C LEU A 197 11.96 -22.57 9.23
N GLU A 198 11.41 -23.24 10.23
CA GLU A 198 10.67 -24.48 10.02
C GLU A 198 9.43 -24.22 9.15
N TRP A 199 9.01 -25.24 8.40
CA TRP A 199 7.83 -25.13 7.54
C TRP A 199 6.57 -24.74 8.34
N ARG A 200 6.41 -25.27 9.55
CA ARG A 200 5.30 -24.93 10.44
C ARG A 200 5.28 -23.45 10.82
N THR A 201 6.44 -22.87 11.08
CA THR A 201 6.56 -21.43 11.35
C THR A 201 6.17 -20.62 10.13
N LEU A 202 6.60 -21.00 8.93
CA LEU A 202 6.18 -20.34 7.69
C LEU A 202 4.67 -20.45 7.44
N HIS A 203 4.07 -21.60 7.72
CA HIS A 203 2.63 -21.80 7.63
C HIS A 203 1.86 -20.89 8.61
N SER A 204 2.33 -20.80 9.85
CA SER A 204 1.78 -19.86 10.85
C SER A 204 1.94 -18.39 10.43
N ILE A 205 3.07 -18.04 9.82
CA ILE A 205 3.32 -16.71 9.25
C ILE A 205 2.32 -16.40 8.13
N ALA A 206 2.04 -17.35 7.24
CA ALA A 206 1.05 -17.19 6.18
C ALA A 206 -0.36 -16.93 6.76
N ILE A 207 -0.79 -17.71 7.75
CA ILE A 207 -2.08 -17.54 8.42
C ILE A 207 -2.15 -16.18 9.13
N GLY A 208 -1.14 -15.82 9.92
CA GLY A 208 -1.12 -14.55 10.65
C GLY A 208 -1.14 -13.35 9.71
N THR A 209 -0.39 -13.41 8.61
CA THR A 209 -0.42 -12.39 7.55
C THR A 209 -1.83 -12.28 6.96
N ALA A 210 -2.46 -13.41 6.61
CA ALA A 210 -3.83 -13.41 6.09
C ALA A 210 -4.84 -12.79 7.08
N LYS A 211 -4.69 -13.07 8.38
CA LYS A 211 -5.50 -12.46 9.45
C LYS A 211 -5.30 -10.94 9.54
N GLY A 212 -4.06 -10.45 9.38
CA GLY A 212 -3.76 -9.02 9.30
C GLY A 212 -4.47 -8.34 8.13
N ILE A 213 -4.40 -8.93 6.93
CA ILE A 213 -5.06 -8.38 5.74
C ILE A 213 -6.59 -8.45 5.88
N ARG A 214 -7.13 -9.55 6.41
CA ARG A 214 -8.56 -9.71 6.73
C ARG A 214 -9.08 -8.59 7.62
N TYR A 215 -8.33 -8.24 8.67
CA TYR A 215 -8.68 -7.13 9.55
C TYR A 215 -8.80 -5.81 8.77
N LEU A 216 -7.82 -5.49 7.91
CA LEU A 216 -7.85 -4.29 7.08
C LEU A 216 -9.07 -4.24 6.15
N HIS A 217 -9.40 -5.37 5.54
CA HIS A 217 -10.44 -5.46 4.51
C HIS A 217 -11.86 -5.49 5.06
N GLU A 218 -12.05 -6.16 6.19
CA GLU A 218 -13.36 -6.61 6.64
C GLU A 218 -13.75 -6.08 8.03
N GLU A 219 -12.79 -5.82 8.92
CA GLU A 219 -13.04 -5.43 10.32
C GLU A 219 -12.86 -3.94 10.59
N CYS A 220 -11.99 -3.25 9.86
CA CYS A 220 -11.83 -1.80 9.98
C CYS A 220 -13.11 -1.05 9.62
N GLN A 221 -13.41 0.03 10.36
CA GLN A 221 -14.61 0.86 10.17
C GLN A 221 -14.78 1.29 8.70
N GLN A 222 -13.70 1.74 8.09
CA GLN A 222 -13.57 1.90 6.65
C GLN A 222 -12.60 0.84 6.14
N ARG A 223 -12.91 0.27 4.97
CA ARG A 223 -12.04 -0.74 4.35
C ARG A 223 -10.68 -0.11 4.05
N ILE A 224 -9.60 -0.78 4.40
CA ILE A 224 -8.23 -0.35 4.10
C ILE A 224 -7.66 -1.28 3.06
N VAL A 225 -7.18 -0.75 1.93
CA VAL A 225 -6.43 -1.51 0.91
C VAL A 225 -4.96 -1.14 1.01
N HIS A 226 -4.08 -2.14 1.13
CA HIS A 226 -2.66 -1.97 1.42
C HIS A 226 -1.83 -1.59 0.17
N TYR A 227 -2.08 -2.24 -0.97
CA TYR A 227 -1.40 -2.12 -2.26
C TYR A 227 0.06 -2.59 -2.34
N ASP A 228 0.74 -2.85 -1.21
CA ASP A 228 2.14 -3.29 -1.21
C ASP A 228 2.41 -4.54 -0.35
N ILE A 229 1.56 -5.57 -0.45
CA ILE A 229 1.80 -6.85 0.23
C ILE A 229 2.93 -7.61 -0.48
N LYS A 230 4.02 -7.88 0.25
CA LYS A 230 5.21 -8.62 -0.19
C LYS A 230 6.05 -9.07 1.03
N PRO A 231 6.99 -10.02 0.91
CA PRO A 231 7.76 -10.51 2.06
C PRO A 231 8.59 -9.43 2.77
N ALA A 232 9.09 -8.42 2.04
CA ALA A 232 9.80 -7.29 2.62
C ALA A 232 8.94 -6.44 3.58
N ASN A 233 7.62 -6.45 3.41
CA ASN A 233 6.65 -5.70 4.21
C ASN A 233 5.91 -6.58 5.24
N ILE A 234 6.35 -7.83 5.44
CA ILE A 234 5.86 -8.72 6.49
C ILE A 234 6.99 -8.85 7.50
N LEU A 235 6.90 -8.09 8.58
CA LEU A 235 7.91 -8.07 9.64
C LEU A 235 7.58 -9.11 10.71
N LEU A 236 8.60 -9.60 11.41
CA LEU A 236 8.49 -10.69 12.37
C LEU A 236 8.93 -10.21 13.75
N THR A 237 8.07 -10.43 14.75
CA THR A 237 8.40 -10.26 16.18
C THR A 237 9.45 -11.29 16.62
N ALA A 238 10.00 -11.14 17.82
CA ALA A 238 10.91 -12.12 18.44
C ALA A 238 10.40 -13.58 18.42
N ASP A 239 9.09 -13.81 18.54
CA ASP A 239 8.43 -15.12 18.49
C ASP A 239 7.97 -15.54 17.07
N PHE A 240 8.41 -14.83 16.03
CA PHE A 240 8.02 -15.05 14.63
C PHE A 240 6.53 -14.84 14.33
N THR A 241 5.82 -14.08 15.16
CA THR A 241 4.47 -13.60 14.85
C THR A 241 4.56 -12.55 13.73
N PRO A 242 3.83 -12.72 12.61
CA PRO A 242 3.91 -11.80 11.48
C PRO A 242 3.13 -10.52 11.72
N LYS A 243 3.68 -9.40 11.25
CA LYS A 243 3.04 -8.08 11.24
C LYS A 243 3.19 -7.42 9.88
N VAL A 244 2.06 -7.08 9.25
CA VAL A 244 2.04 -6.34 7.98
C VAL A 244 2.46 -4.90 8.24
N ALA A 245 3.41 -4.41 7.45
CA ALA A 245 4.07 -3.12 7.57
C ALA A 245 4.02 -2.31 6.26
N ASP A 246 4.44 -1.04 6.34
CA ASP A 246 4.54 -0.09 5.24
C ASP A 246 3.21 0.26 4.56
N PHE A 247 2.45 1.15 5.20
CA PHE A 247 1.14 1.62 4.72
C PHE A 247 1.25 2.86 3.84
N GLY A 248 2.44 3.17 3.31
CA GLY A 248 2.68 4.39 2.53
C GLY A 248 1.83 4.48 1.25
N LEU A 249 1.34 3.35 0.74
CA LEU A 249 0.41 3.29 -0.40
C LEU A 249 -1.06 3.05 0.01
N ALA A 250 -1.33 2.84 1.30
CA ALA A 250 -2.64 2.43 1.77
C ALA A 250 -3.71 3.50 1.51
N ARG A 251 -4.95 3.05 1.31
CA ARG A 251 -6.11 3.92 1.10
C ARG A 251 -7.36 3.39 1.79
N LEU A 252 -8.20 4.33 2.21
CA LEU A 252 -9.55 4.07 2.69
C LEU A 252 -10.48 3.87 1.48
N GLY A 253 -11.21 2.76 1.45
CA GLY A 253 -12.22 2.45 0.46
C GLY A 253 -13.63 2.62 1.04
N GLU A 254 -14.56 3.11 0.21
CA GLU A 254 -15.98 3.13 0.54
C GLU A 254 -16.58 1.72 0.37
N ARG A 255 -17.23 1.21 1.42
CA ARG A 255 -17.86 -0.14 1.39
C ARG A 255 -19.00 -0.24 0.36
N GLU A 256 -19.63 0.88 0.02
CA GLU A 256 -20.82 0.96 -0.86
C GLU A 256 -20.50 1.35 -2.32
N ASN A 257 -19.27 1.83 -2.60
CA ASN A 257 -18.85 2.20 -3.96
C ASN A 257 -17.42 1.70 -4.27
N PRO A 258 -17.26 0.40 -4.59
CA PRO A 258 -15.95 -0.19 -4.89
C PRO A 258 -15.26 0.37 -6.15
N HIS A 259 -15.94 1.21 -6.93
CA HIS A 259 -15.44 1.78 -8.20
C HIS A 259 -14.87 3.20 -8.07
N MET A 260 -14.95 3.85 -6.91
CA MET A 260 -14.56 5.28 -6.76
C MET A 260 -13.04 5.52 -6.63
N SER A 261 -12.21 4.47 -6.62
CA SER A 261 -10.74 4.56 -6.60
C SER A 261 -10.12 4.73 -8.01
N SER A 262 -10.94 4.80 -9.06
CA SER A 262 -10.52 4.73 -10.48
C SER A 262 -9.86 5.98 -11.07
N LEU A 263 -9.67 7.08 -10.32
CA LEU A 263 -9.22 8.36 -10.90
C LEU A 263 -7.71 8.64 -10.84
N THR A 264 -6.88 7.69 -10.39
CA THR A 264 -5.41 7.84 -10.49
C THR A 264 -4.78 6.55 -11.00
N GLY A 265 -4.93 6.30 -12.30
CA GLY A 265 -4.13 5.32 -13.00
C GLY A 265 -2.65 5.72 -12.97
N GLY A 266 -1.78 4.78 -12.60
CA GLY A 266 -0.33 4.97 -12.64
C GLY A 266 0.41 4.16 -11.57
N GLY A 267 0.87 2.96 -11.94
CA GLY A 267 2.00 2.26 -11.33
C GLY A 267 1.98 2.12 -9.80
N ARG A 268 0.90 1.58 -9.23
CA ARG A 268 0.84 1.24 -7.80
C ARG A 268 1.24 -0.21 -7.56
N GLY A 269 1.85 -0.46 -6.40
CA GLY A 269 2.34 -1.76 -5.96
C GLY A 269 3.73 -2.08 -6.48
N THR A 270 4.30 -3.16 -5.94
CA THR A 270 5.63 -3.65 -6.33
C THR A 270 5.54 -4.57 -7.55
N PRO A 271 6.33 -4.35 -8.62
CA PRO A 271 6.42 -5.28 -9.75
C PRO A 271 6.70 -6.71 -9.27
N GLY A 272 5.98 -7.69 -9.84
CA GLY A 272 6.04 -9.10 -9.40
C GLY A 272 5.04 -9.48 -8.31
N TYR A 273 4.46 -8.51 -7.59
CA TYR A 273 3.39 -8.74 -6.60
C TYR A 273 2.08 -8.04 -6.97
N ALA A 274 2.15 -6.96 -7.76
CA ALA A 274 0.99 -6.17 -8.16
C ALA A 274 0.02 -6.97 -9.06
N ALA A 275 -1.26 -6.92 -8.71
CA ALA A 275 -2.34 -7.54 -9.45
C ALA A 275 -2.49 -6.97 -10.88
N PRO A 276 -2.98 -7.78 -11.86
CA PRO A 276 -3.23 -7.36 -13.24
C PRO A 276 -3.92 -6.00 -13.39
N GLU A 277 -5.00 -5.79 -12.63
CA GLU A 277 -5.79 -4.57 -12.70
C GLU A 277 -5.01 -3.29 -12.32
N LEU A 278 -3.93 -3.40 -11.52
CA LEU A 278 -3.15 -2.24 -11.09
C LEU A 278 -2.29 -1.65 -12.21
N TRP A 279 -1.70 -2.50 -13.04
CA TRP A 279 -0.88 -2.04 -14.18
C TRP A 279 -1.68 -1.91 -15.48
N MET A 280 -2.83 -2.58 -15.59
CA MET A 280 -3.80 -2.37 -16.67
C MET A 280 -4.70 -1.15 -16.44
N ALA A 281 -4.57 -0.45 -15.31
CA ALA A 281 -5.40 0.69 -14.91
C ALA A 281 -6.92 0.41 -14.95
N LEU A 282 -7.30 -0.82 -14.58
CA LEU A 282 -8.69 -1.23 -14.42
C LEU A 282 -9.22 -0.83 -13.03
N PRO A 283 -10.55 -0.81 -12.79
CA PRO A 283 -11.10 -0.56 -11.46
C PRO A 283 -10.48 -1.48 -10.40
N THR A 284 -9.96 -0.88 -9.33
CA THR A 284 -9.24 -1.61 -8.27
C THR A 284 -10.12 -1.79 -7.05
N THR A 285 -10.04 -2.98 -6.45
CA THR A 285 -10.71 -3.34 -5.20
C THR A 285 -9.67 -3.91 -4.24
N GLU A 286 -10.07 -4.26 -3.01
CA GLU A 286 -9.20 -4.94 -2.04
C GLU A 286 -8.65 -6.28 -2.54
N LYS A 287 -9.25 -6.83 -3.60
CA LYS A 287 -8.80 -8.05 -4.26
C LYS A 287 -7.40 -7.93 -4.85
N CYS A 288 -6.86 -6.73 -5.04
CA CYS A 288 -5.46 -6.57 -5.42
C CYS A 288 -4.50 -7.05 -4.32
N ASP A 289 -4.82 -6.82 -3.04
CA ASP A 289 -4.03 -7.34 -1.91
C ASP A 289 -4.15 -8.86 -1.81
N VAL A 290 -5.32 -9.42 -2.14
CA VAL A 290 -5.52 -10.88 -2.20
C VAL A 290 -4.58 -11.51 -3.22
N TYR A 291 -4.46 -10.90 -4.41
CA TYR A 291 -3.51 -11.34 -5.43
C TYR A 291 -2.07 -11.25 -4.93
N SER A 292 -1.68 -10.12 -4.36
CA SER A 292 -0.33 -9.92 -3.82
C SER A 292 -0.01 -10.92 -2.70
N PHE A 293 -0.99 -11.26 -1.85
CA PHE A 293 -0.86 -12.31 -0.86
C PHE A 293 -0.69 -13.71 -1.50
N GLY A 294 -1.41 -14.01 -2.58
CA GLY A 294 -1.20 -15.24 -3.36
C GLY A 294 0.24 -15.35 -3.88
N MET A 295 0.82 -14.23 -4.35
CA MET A 295 2.23 -14.17 -4.74
C MET A 295 3.18 -14.45 -3.57
N VAL A 296 2.88 -13.94 -2.37
CA VAL A 296 3.63 -14.27 -1.14
C VAL A 296 3.52 -15.76 -0.80
N LEU A 297 2.35 -16.37 -0.93
CA LEU A 297 2.16 -17.80 -0.66
C LEU A 297 3.01 -18.68 -1.58
N PHE A 298 3.16 -18.32 -2.87
CA PHE A 298 4.08 -19.03 -3.75
C PHE A 298 5.53 -18.94 -3.29
N GLU A 299 6.00 -17.77 -2.82
CA GLU A 299 7.38 -17.65 -2.33
C GLU A 299 7.60 -18.38 -1.01
N ILE A 300 6.58 -18.42 -0.14
CA ILE A 300 6.59 -19.24 1.07
C ILE A 300 6.70 -20.72 0.67
N LEU A 301 5.82 -21.18 -0.23
CA LEU A 301 5.76 -22.57 -0.70
C LEU A 301 7.07 -22.99 -1.37
N GLY A 302 7.56 -22.23 -2.34
CA GLY A 302 8.77 -22.57 -3.10
C GLY A 302 10.08 -22.25 -2.40
N ARG A 303 10.07 -21.44 -1.32
CA ARG A 303 11.28 -20.90 -0.68
C ARG A 303 12.26 -20.28 -1.68
N ARG A 304 11.70 -19.58 -2.66
CA ARG A 304 12.40 -18.93 -3.78
C ARG A 304 11.60 -17.73 -4.26
N ARG A 305 12.26 -16.81 -4.96
CA ARG A 305 11.58 -15.68 -5.62
C ARG A 305 10.65 -16.21 -6.71
N ASN A 306 9.50 -15.57 -6.89
CA ASN A 306 8.54 -15.94 -7.94
C ASN A 306 9.14 -15.81 -9.35
N TYR A 307 10.03 -14.85 -9.55
CA TYR A 307 10.82 -14.68 -10.75
C TYR A 307 12.26 -14.40 -10.36
N ASP A 308 13.20 -15.14 -10.94
CA ASP A 308 14.62 -14.92 -10.75
C ASP A 308 15.34 -15.02 -12.09
N ALA A 309 15.80 -13.87 -12.59
CA ALA A 309 16.48 -13.77 -13.87
C ALA A 309 17.90 -14.38 -13.85
N GLN A 310 18.45 -14.68 -12.67
CA GLN A 310 19.82 -15.18 -12.49
C GLN A 310 19.92 -16.71 -12.50
N LEU A 311 18.79 -17.43 -12.55
CA LEU A 311 18.74 -18.90 -12.56
C LEU A 311 18.85 -19.47 -13.99
N GLU A 312 19.33 -20.72 -14.14
CA GLU A 312 19.48 -21.44 -15.44
C GLU A 312 18.15 -22.06 -15.94
N ASP A 313 18.09 -22.44 -17.23
CA ASP A 313 16.89 -22.59 -18.10
C ASP A 313 15.58 -23.12 -17.49
N GLU A 314 15.55 -24.26 -16.80
CA GLU A 314 14.30 -24.81 -16.20
C GLU A 314 13.87 -24.07 -14.93
N SER A 315 14.82 -23.42 -14.26
CA SER A 315 14.60 -22.60 -13.07
C SER A 315 14.30 -21.13 -13.37
N ARG A 316 14.29 -20.72 -14.65
CA ARG A 316 13.84 -19.40 -15.14
C ARG A 316 12.32 -19.26 -15.27
N GLU A 317 11.60 -20.38 -15.22
CA GLU A 317 10.15 -20.33 -15.32
C GLU A 317 9.57 -19.51 -14.16
N TRP A 318 8.59 -18.67 -14.49
CA TRP A 318 7.85 -17.91 -13.49
C TRP A 318 7.15 -18.92 -12.55
N PHE A 319 7.61 -18.97 -11.30
CA PHE A 319 7.28 -20.05 -10.37
C PHE A 319 5.76 -20.29 -10.20
N PRO A 320 4.90 -19.26 -10.12
CA PRO A 320 3.45 -19.46 -10.10
C PRO A 320 2.92 -20.26 -11.30
N LYS A 321 3.44 -20.01 -12.50
CA LYS A 321 3.05 -20.73 -13.72
C LYS A 321 3.51 -22.18 -13.68
N TRP A 322 4.75 -22.43 -13.25
CA TRP A 322 5.25 -23.78 -13.02
C TRP A 322 4.38 -24.56 -12.02
N VAL A 323 3.98 -23.92 -10.91
CA VAL A 323 3.08 -24.52 -9.91
C VAL A 323 1.73 -24.87 -10.53
N TRP A 324 1.16 -24.00 -11.37
CA TRP A 324 -0.08 -24.31 -12.09
C TRP A 324 0.08 -25.52 -13.01
N ASP A 325 1.15 -25.59 -13.81
CA ASP A 325 1.35 -26.67 -14.77
C ASP A 325 1.49 -28.03 -14.07
N LYS A 326 2.21 -28.06 -12.94
CA LYS A 326 2.30 -29.25 -12.10
C LYS A 326 0.98 -29.61 -11.45
N TYR A 327 0.22 -28.63 -10.97
CA TYR A 327 -1.11 -28.84 -10.41
C TYR A 327 -2.07 -29.44 -11.46
N GLU A 328 -2.07 -28.90 -12.68
CA GLU A 328 -2.92 -29.36 -13.80
C GLU A 328 -2.56 -30.79 -14.24
N GLN A 329 -1.28 -31.17 -14.16
CA GLN A 329 -0.79 -32.53 -14.41
C GLN A 329 -1.12 -33.52 -13.27
N GLY A 330 -1.66 -33.04 -12.14
CA GLY A 330 -1.88 -33.85 -10.94
C GLY A 330 -0.59 -34.16 -10.15
N ASP A 331 0.51 -33.49 -10.47
CA ASP A 331 1.84 -33.70 -9.89
C ASP A 331 2.04 -32.79 -8.67
N MET A 332 1.21 -32.99 -7.65
CA MET A 332 1.31 -32.26 -6.37
C MET A 332 2.60 -32.63 -5.62
N GLU A 333 3.12 -33.85 -5.84
CA GLU A 333 4.37 -34.32 -5.24
C GLU A 333 5.55 -33.41 -5.58
N SER A 334 5.69 -33.04 -6.85
CA SER A 334 6.77 -32.14 -7.28
C SER A 334 6.66 -30.76 -6.63
N ILE A 335 5.44 -30.24 -6.45
CA ILE A 335 5.20 -28.94 -5.81
C ILE A 335 5.60 -28.99 -4.33
N VAL A 336 5.15 -30.03 -3.60
CA VAL A 336 5.48 -30.20 -2.18
C VAL A 336 6.95 -30.53 -1.99
N SER A 337 7.57 -31.30 -2.89
CA SER A 337 9.00 -31.60 -2.86
C SER A 337 9.86 -30.35 -3.11
N ALA A 338 9.39 -29.43 -3.96
CA ALA A 338 10.02 -28.13 -4.15
C ALA A 338 9.94 -27.25 -2.89
N ALA A 339 8.92 -27.45 -2.04
CA ALA A 339 8.81 -26.84 -0.72
C ALA A 339 9.80 -27.49 0.26
N ALA A 340 11.06 -27.06 0.19
CA ALA A 340 12.15 -27.64 0.98
C ALA A 340 11.83 -27.63 2.49
N GLY A 341 11.80 -28.81 3.11
CA GLY A 341 11.58 -28.97 4.56
C GLY A 341 10.13 -29.17 4.99
N VAL A 342 9.21 -29.45 4.05
CA VAL A 342 7.89 -30.00 4.37
C VAL A 342 8.06 -31.45 4.81
N GLY A 343 7.69 -31.75 6.06
CA GLY A 343 7.57 -33.14 6.54
C GLY A 343 6.21 -33.73 6.18
N GLU A 344 6.10 -35.05 6.21
CA GLU A 344 4.87 -35.78 5.84
C GLU A 344 3.62 -35.28 6.59
N ALA A 345 3.77 -34.95 7.87
CA ALA A 345 2.68 -34.45 8.71
C ALA A 345 2.14 -33.06 8.28
N ASP A 346 2.88 -32.31 7.47
CA ASP A 346 2.49 -30.98 6.99
C ASP A 346 2.24 -30.95 5.47
N ARG A 347 2.22 -32.13 4.83
CA ARG A 347 1.95 -32.29 3.39
C ARG A 347 0.60 -31.70 3.01
N GLU A 348 -0.48 -32.10 3.71
CA GLU A 348 -1.84 -31.64 3.42
C GLU A 348 -1.96 -30.11 3.51
N LYS A 349 -1.23 -29.48 4.45
CA LYS A 349 -1.18 -28.02 4.60
C LYS A 349 -0.44 -27.35 3.44
N ALA A 350 0.62 -27.97 2.93
CA ALA A 350 1.32 -27.48 1.74
C ALA A 350 0.43 -27.57 0.49
N GLU A 351 -0.31 -28.66 0.31
CA GLU A 351 -1.27 -28.80 -0.79
C GLU A 351 -2.41 -27.77 -0.69
N THR A 352 -2.90 -27.54 0.53
CA THR A 352 -3.90 -26.52 0.85
C THR A 352 -3.37 -25.13 0.49
N MET A 353 -2.16 -24.79 0.94
CA MET A 353 -1.51 -23.51 0.62
C MET A 353 -1.35 -23.30 -0.89
N CYS A 354 -0.96 -24.35 -1.63
CA CYS A 354 -0.87 -24.31 -3.09
C CYS A 354 -2.21 -23.94 -3.74
N LYS A 355 -3.30 -24.62 -3.35
CA LYS A 355 -4.64 -24.36 -3.89
C LYS A 355 -5.13 -22.95 -3.52
N VAL A 356 -4.87 -22.49 -2.30
CA VAL A 356 -5.19 -21.12 -1.87
C VAL A 356 -4.42 -20.10 -2.70
N ALA A 357 -3.11 -20.29 -2.91
CA ALA A 357 -2.30 -19.39 -3.72
C ALA A 357 -2.86 -19.25 -5.15
N LEU A 358 -3.24 -20.36 -5.79
CA LEU A 358 -3.85 -20.38 -7.12
C LEU A 358 -5.22 -19.67 -7.17
N TRP A 359 -6.04 -19.79 -6.13
CA TRP A 359 -7.29 -19.02 -6.01
C TRP A 359 -7.07 -17.52 -5.78
N CYS A 360 -6.03 -17.17 -5.02
CA CYS A 360 -5.68 -15.78 -4.75
C CYS A 360 -5.22 -15.04 -6.01
N VAL A 361 -4.53 -15.71 -6.94
CA VAL A 361 -3.94 -15.07 -8.14
C VAL A 361 -4.82 -15.13 -9.40
N GLN A 362 -6.11 -15.43 -9.26
CA GLN A 362 -7.04 -15.43 -10.39
C GLN A 362 -7.02 -14.10 -11.15
N PHE A 363 -7.06 -14.15 -12.49
CA PHE A 363 -7.00 -12.94 -13.31
C PHE A 363 -8.13 -11.96 -12.98
N GLN A 364 -9.38 -12.47 -12.89
CA GLN A 364 -10.53 -11.66 -12.52
C GLN A 364 -10.56 -11.39 -11.01
N PRO A 365 -10.62 -10.13 -10.55
CA PRO A 365 -10.69 -9.80 -9.11
C PRO A 365 -11.90 -10.40 -8.40
N SER A 366 -13.04 -10.53 -9.10
CA SER A 366 -14.27 -11.13 -8.58
C SER A 366 -14.13 -12.62 -8.26
N ALA A 367 -13.28 -13.33 -9.00
CA ALA A 367 -13.03 -14.76 -8.80
C ALA A 367 -12.11 -15.06 -7.60
N ARG A 368 -11.35 -14.06 -7.13
CA ARG A 368 -10.47 -14.22 -5.96
C ARG A 368 -11.32 -14.32 -4.68
N PRO A 369 -10.94 -15.18 -3.72
CA PRO A 369 -11.64 -15.31 -2.44
C PRO A 369 -11.55 -14.01 -1.60
N THR A 370 -12.39 -13.88 -0.58
CA THR A 370 -12.20 -12.88 0.48
C THR A 370 -11.10 -13.32 1.43
N MET A 371 -10.50 -12.40 2.18
CA MET A 371 -9.44 -12.77 3.13
C MET A 371 -9.96 -13.60 4.30
N SER A 372 -11.23 -13.44 4.71
CA SER A 372 -11.88 -14.38 5.64
C SER A 372 -11.93 -15.81 5.10
N SER A 373 -12.28 -16.00 3.83
CA SER A 373 -12.25 -17.33 3.22
C SER A 373 -10.82 -17.87 3.12
N VAL A 374 -9.84 -17.02 2.76
CA VAL A 374 -8.42 -17.39 2.72
C VAL A 374 -7.92 -17.90 4.06
N VAL A 375 -8.22 -17.20 5.16
CA VAL A 375 -7.86 -17.63 6.53
C VAL A 375 -8.46 -19.01 6.83
N ARG A 376 -9.77 -19.17 6.63
CA ARG A 376 -10.45 -20.45 6.88
C ARG A 376 -9.95 -21.60 6.02
N MET A 377 -9.59 -21.33 4.77
CA MET A 377 -9.00 -22.33 3.87
C MET A 377 -7.61 -22.75 4.37
N LEU A 378 -6.74 -21.80 4.76
CA LEU A 378 -5.40 -22.10 5.30
C LEU A 378 -5.45 -22.81 6.67
N GLU A 379 -6.47 -22.54 7.48
CA GLU A 379 -6.70 -23.23 8.76
C GLU A 379 -7.34 -24.63 8.60
N GLY A 380 -7.74 -25.01 7.37
CA GLY A 380 -8.40 -26.29 7.08
C GLY A 380 -9.89 -26.31 7.47
N GLU A 381 -10.47 -25.17 7.81
CA GLU A 381 -11.89 -25.02 8.20
C GLU A 381 -12.85 -24.86 7.01
N MET A 382 -12.30 -24.75 5.80
CA MET A 382 -13.07 -24.58 4.57
C MET A 382 -12.48 -25.48 3.48
N ALA A 383 -13.33 -26.35 2.92
CA ALA A 383 -12.97 -27.16 1.77
C ALA A 383 -12.67 -26.27 0.55
N ILE A 384 -11.62 -26.62 -0.18
CA ILE A 384 -11.18 -25.86 -1.36
C ILE A 384 -11.62 -26.59 -2.62
N VAL A 385 -12.47 -25.95 -3.40
CA VAL A 385 -12.80 -26.43 -4.75
C VAL A 385 -11.56 -26.37 -5.65
N PRO A 386 -11.39 -27.29 -6.62
CA PRO A 386 -10.25 -27.25 -7.53
C PRO A 386 -10.10 -25.88 -8.22
N PRO A 387 -8.95 -25.19 -8.11
CA PRO A 387 -8.70 -23.94 -8.82
C PRO A 387 -8.72 -24.10 -10.34
N VAL A 388 -9.18 -23.04 -11.02
CA VAL A 388 -9.09 -22.90 -12.48
C VAL A 388 -7.82 -22.15 -12.87
N ASN A 389 -7.40 -22.26 -14.14
CA ASN A 389 -6.14 -21.68 -14.60
C ASN A 389 -6.13 -20.14 -14.44
N PRO A 390 -5.32 -19.58 -13.53
CA PRO A 390 -5.25 -18.13 -13.34
C PRO A 390 -4.47 -17.44 -14.47
N PHE A 391 -3.65 -18.17 -15.24
CA PHE A 391 -2.65 -17.65 -16.18
C PHE A 391 -3.05 -17.79 -17.66
N ASN A 392 -4.31 -18.10 -17.97
CA ASN A 392 -4.81 -18.22 -19.35
C ASN A 392 -4.49 -17.01 -20.24
N TYR A 393 -4.35 -15.82 -19.66
CA TYR A 393 -4.00 -14.59 -20.38
C TYR A 393 -2.53 -14.52 -20.81
N VAL A 394 -1.64 -15.30 -20.18
CA VAL A 394 -0.20 -15.34 -20.49
C VAL A 394 0.08 -16.23 -21.70
N SER A 395 -0.78 -17.23 -21.96
CA SER A 395 -0.62 -18.23 -23.03
C SER A 395 -0.93 -17.70 -24.45
N GLY A 396 -1.28 -16.41 -24.61
CA GLY A 396 -1.69 -15.81 -25.89
C GLY A 396 -0.57 -15.45 -26.87
N GLY A 397 0.67 -15.91 -26.66
CA GLY A 397 1.81 -15.62 -27.54
C GLY A 397 1.89 -16.48 -28.81
N GLY A 398 0.97 -17.42 -29.02
CA GLY A 398 1.11 -18.39 -30.11
C GLY A 398 -0.14 -19.19 -30.45
N SER A 399 -1.30 -18.56 -30.58
CA SER A 399 -2.33 -19.01 -31.55
C SER A 399 -3.46 -17.98 -31.59
N SER A 400 -3.83 -17.57 -32.80
CA SER A 400 -4.98 -16.70 -33.04
C SER A 400 -6.27 -17.43 -32.70
N SER A 401 -7.01 -16.95 -31.69
CA SER A 401 -8.45 -17.19 -31.61
C SER A 401 -9.17 -15.99 -31.02
N SER A 402 -10.06 -15.46 -31.86
CA SER A 402 -10.90 -14.28 -31.69
C SER A 402 -11.77 -14.32 -30.43
N TRP A 403 -11.74 -13.25 -29.64
CA TRP A 403 -12.71 -13.03 -28.56
C TRP A 403 -13.98 -12.42 -29.16
N ALA A 404 -15.03 -13.23 -29.29
CA ALA A 404 -16.37 -12.75 -29.58
C ALA A 404 -16.97 -12.12 -28.30
N LEU A 405 -16.93 -10.78 -28.24
CA LEU A 405 -17.77 -10.01 -27.33
C LEU A 405 -19.20 -10.04 -27.89
N SER A 406 -20.10 -10.74 -27.20
CA SER A 406 -21.53 -10.64 -27.49
C SER A 406 -22.03 -9.29 -26.97
N SER A 407 -22.20 -8.35 -27.89
CA SER A 407 -22.73 -7.01 -27.66
C SER A 407 -24.25 -7.06 -27.57
N GLY A 408 -24.79 -6.75 -26.38
CA GLY A 408 -26.16 -6.26 -26.24
C GLY A 408 -26.26 -4.87 -26.87
N THR A 409 -27.12 -4.78 -27.88
CA THR A 409 -27.45 -3.59 -28.67
C THR A 409 -27.84 -2.38 -27.81
N GLY A 410 -27.15 -1.27 -28.04
CA GLY A 410 -27.53 0.07 -27.59
C GLY A 410 -26.85 1.10 -28.49
N THR A 411 -27.52 1.46 -29.58
CA THR A 411 -27.11 2.46 -30.55
C THR A 411 -26.98 3.84 -29.91
N GLY A 412 -25.83 4.48 -30.10
CA GLY A 412 -25.58 5.87 -29.68
C GLY A 412 -24.35 6.43 -30.37
N THR A 413 -24.54 6.92 -31.58
CA THR A 413 -23.54 7.60 -32.41
C THR A 413 -23.19 8.94 -31.78
N PHE A 414 -21.91 9.18 -31.44
CA PHE A 414 -21.34 10.54 -31.41
C PHE A 414 -19.90 10.54 -31.90
N THR A 415 -19.70 11.30 -32.97
CA THR A 415 -18.43 11.70 -33.58
C THR A 415 -17.83 12.90 -32.85
N SER A 416 -16.51 12.91 -32.67
CA SER A 416 -15.68 14.13 -32.71
C SER A 416 -14.20 13.71 -32.69
N SER A 417 -13.53 13.69 -33.84
CA SER A 417 -12.73 14.80 -34.40
C SER A 417 -11.43 15.04 -33.65
N SER A 418 -10.36 14.51 -34.23
CA SER A 418 -8.97 14.86 -34.00
C SER A 418 -8.77 16.36 -34.20
N ARG A 419 -8.09 17.02 -33.26
CA ARG A 419 -7.43 18.29 -33.50
C ARG A 419 -5.98 18.17 -33.05
N ASP A 420 -5.13 18.11 -34.07
CA ASP A 420 -3.74 18.51 -34.02
C ASP A 420 -3.61 19.96 -33.58
N THR A 421 -2.68 20.21 -32.67
CA THR A 421 -1.92 21.45 -32.61
C THR A 421 -0.47 21.11 -32.29
N GLY A 422 0.39 21.16 -33.31
CA GLY A 422 1.84 21.26 -33.10
C GLY A 422 2.24 22.69 -32.73
N TRP A 423 3.33 22.85 -31.98
CA TRP A 423 4.61 23.42 -32.49
C TRP A 423 5.67 23.52 -31.35
N ASP A 424 6.85 22.96 -31.63
CA ASP A 424 8.25 23.08 -31.15
C ASP A 424 8.65 23.51 -29.72
N ASN A 425 9.62 22.79 -29.13
CA ASN A 425 11.06 23.08 -29.33
C ASN A 425 12.02 22.07 -28.65
N LYS A 426 13.08 21.72 -29.42
CA LYS A 426 14.47 21.38 -29.06
C LYS A 426 14.77 20.62 -27.76
N VAL A 427 15.43 19.45 -27.89
CA VAL A 427 16.78 19.18 -27.32
C VAL A 427 17.51 18.13 -28.18
N SER A 428 18.79 18.40 -28.45
CA SER A 428 19.73 17.59 -29.22
C SER A 428 20.30 16.37 -28.46
N ALA A 429 20.72 15.39 -29.26
CA ALA A 429 21.88 14.50 -29.08
C ALA A 429 21.86 13.43 -27.96
N ALA A 430 21.83 12.15 -28.37
CA ALA A 430 23.03 11.30 -28.43
C ALA A 430 22.66 9.89 -28.95
N SER A 431 23.53 9.36 -29.80
CA SER A 431 23.41 8.14 -30.58
C SER A 431 23.66 6.85 -29.79
N THR A 432 22.85 5.83 -30.07
CA THR A 432 23.04 4.40 -29.77
C THR A 432 24.08 3.72 -30.67
N PRO A 433 24.54 2.49 -30.31
CA PRO A 433 25.86 1.95 -30.66
C PRO A 433 25.85 1.02 -31.88
N ARG A 434 27.03 0.72 -32.45
CA ARG A 434 27.23 -0.36 -33.43
C ARG A 434 28.30 -1.37 -32.98
N LYS A 435 27.96 -2.63 -33.25
CA LYS A 435 28.64 -3.91 -33.00
C LYS A 435 29.86 -4.15 -33.94
N PRO A 436 30.70 -5.15 -33.64
CA PRO A 436 32.07 -5.28 -34.16
C PRO A 436 32.16 -5.98 -35.52
N THR A 437 33.28 -5.72 -36.19
CA THR A 437 33.68 -6.12 -37.54
C THR A 437 34.48 -7.43 -37.57
N ASP A 438 34.14 -8.30 -38.52
CA ASP A 438 35.04 -9.30 -39.11
C ASP A 438 36.01 -8.61 -40.08
N GLU A 439 37.29 -8.98 -40.06
CA GLU A 439 38.19 -8.78 -41.21
C GLU A 439 39.34 -9.81 -41.23
N MET A 440 39.81 -10.04 -42.46
CA MET A 440 40.42 -11.24 -42.99
C MET A 440 41.96 -11.33 -42.88
N VAL A 441 42.44 -12.56 -42.71
CA VAL A 441 43.51 -13.28 -43.45
C VAL A 441 44.69 -12.48 -44.05
N LYS A 442 45.90 -12.77 -43.53
CA LYS A 442 47.17 -13.07 -44.24
C LYS A 442 47.96 -13.97 -43.25
N GLY A 443 48.41 -15.20 -43.52
CA GLY A 443 49.01 -15.78 -44.72
C GLY A 443 50.53 -15.88 -44.52
N VAL A 444 51.06 -17.11 -44.32
CA VAL A 444 52.34 -17.66 -44.85
C VAL A 444 53.05 -18.66 -43.89
N LYS A 445 53.06 -19.93 -44.36
CA LYS A 445 54.10 -21.01 -44.34
C LYS A 445 54.55 -21.60 -42.98
N SER A 446 54.25 -22.89 -42.75
CA SER A 446 55.08 -24.10 -43.08
C SER A 446 55.81 -24.56 -41.81
N THR A 447 55.88 -25.80 -41.35
CA THR A 447 55.90 -27.17 -41.89
C THR A 447 55.62 -28.07 -40.68
N GLU A 448 54.63 -28.95 -40.72
CA GLU A 448 54.78 -30.43 -40.75
C GLU A 448 55.24 -31.12 -39.43
N PRO A 449 54.88 -32.41 -39.23
CA PRO A 449 54.17 -32.86 -38.03
C PRO A 449 54.99 -33.86 -37.21
N VAL A 450 54.49 -34.32 -36.06
CA VAL A 450 54.60 -35.72 -35.60
C VAL A 450 53.65 -35.92 -34.40
N THR A 451 52.77 -36.91 -34.57
CA THR A 451 52.06 -37.78 -33.61
C THR A 451 52.44 -37.64 -32.13
N THR A 452 51.49 -37.59 -31.19
CA THR A 452 50.60 -38.70 -30.78
C THR A 452 49.43 -38.16 -29.96
#